data_AF-A0A844XIS3-F1
#
_entry.id   AF-A0A844XIS3-F1
#
_cell.length_a   1.000
_cell.length_b   1.000
_cell.length_c   1.000
_cell.angle_alpha   90.00
_cell.angle_beta   90.00
_cell.angle_gamma   90.00
#
_symmetry.space_group_name_H-M   'P 1'
#
loop_
_entity.id
_entity.type
_entity.pdbx_description
1 polymer ?
#
loop_
_entity_poly.entity_id
_entity_poly.type
_entity_poly.pdbx_seq_one_letter_code
_entity_poly.pdbx_strand_id
1 'polypeptide(L)'
;MHRIASLLALILAALTLAPATAFADPGDIEASARGVVRVIIIGKDGEEIFAISHGTGFAVGGERIVTNAHVVREAVDDDRLSIGVVPAEGAEAVYARLVSVSPKNDLALLQLTEPLGLPPLTIAGNPPKSGPVTAVGYPMNVDRAQGLGQSDIFRAQPPVTATGFLSGRRPSKEFDTILHTAPIARGNSGGPLLDDCGRVIGVNSFGTESAGSDAEFFFAVSTRELLPFLRANDVQPRINALPCRSLADLEAEELARAEAQAEVAQARADREAEALAQQTAETRRTITYQVIEARSNGMALALVFFIIALAAGAAAVFGHLKGDMRLRAIAGVVALVALVGALVSWVSRPAFAEIDDMVEESLRAGAEADGPTGTVPMPGATTATQSGSYTCVLDTDRSRVVGDPADDMTIEWSDKGCINARTQYGLTGGRWTRVFVPANEAAVSVNRYDPAAGELVMERYLLDLETMREARTARGAYVAPECGADEEAARELGGNQAAIMSALPPRPNERLVYRCSEMVEMDGDTAGN
;
A
#
# COMPACT_ATOMS: atom_id res chain seq x y z
N MET A 1 34.97 30.74 9.53
CA MET A 1 34.81 29.28 9.70
C MET A 1 33.35 28.83 9.62
N HIS A 2 32.38 29.53 10.22
CA HIS A 2 30.95 29.14 10.15
C HIS A 2 30.31 29.11 8.75
N ARG A 3 30.70 30.00 7.84
CA ARG A 3 30.18 29.99 6.46
C ARG A 3 30.66 28.78 5.65
N ILE A 4 31.87 28.30 5.91
CA ILE A 4 32.44 27.12 5.25
C ILE A 4 31.76 25.86 5.80
N ALA A 5 31.51 25.80 7.11
CA ALA A 5 30.77 24.70 7.73
C ALA A 5 29.31 24.61 7.24
N SER A 6 28.64 25.74 7.02
CA SER A 6 27.27 25.78 6.50
C SER A 6 27.19 25.33 5.03
N LEU A 7 28.18 25.70 4.21
CA LEU A 7 28.31 25.25 2.83
C LEU A 7 28.63 23.76 2.74
N LEU A 8 29.50 23.24 3.61
CA LEU A 8 29.77 21.80 3.69
C LEU A 8 28.54 21.01 4.12
N ALA A 9 27.74 21.52 5.07
CA ALA A 9 26.50 20.88 5.50
C ALA A 9 25.44 20.85 4.38
N LEU A 10 25.31 21.92 3.60
CA LEU A 10 24.43 21.97 2.42
C LEU A 10 24.89 21.04 1.28
N ILE A 11 26.20 20.93 1.05
CA ILE A 11 26.76 20.00 0.06
C ILE A 11 26.59 18.54 0.54
N LEU A 12 26.78 18.27 1.83
CA LEU A 12 26.59 16.93 2.40
C LEU A 12 25.11 16.52 2.37
N ALA A 13 24.19 17.45 2.66
CA ALA A 13 22.75 17.24 2.53
C ALA A 13 22.32 17.03 1.05
N ALA A 14 22.95 17.74 0.12
CA ALA A 14 22.71 17.56 -1.32
C ALA A 14 23.28 16.24 -1.87
N LEU A 15 24.38 15.71 -1.29
CA LEU A 15 24.90 14.38 -1.64
C LEU A 15 24.06 13.24 -1.07
N THR A 16 23.32 13.44 0.02
CA THR A 16 22.37 12.43 0.56
C THR A 16 21.01 12.42 -0.14
N LEU A 17 20.76 13.40 -1.03
CA LEU A 17 19.51 13.54 -1.80
C LEU A 17 19.64 13.03 -3.24
N ALA A 18 20.73 12.34 -3.59
CA ALA A 18 20.76 11.60 -4.84
C ALA A 18 19.70 10.49 -4.75
N PRO A 19 18.64 10.49 -5.59
CA PRO A 19 17.71 9.38 -5.62
C PRO A 19 18.53 8.14 -5.94
N ALA A 20 18.58 7.19 -5.01
CA ALA A 20 19.02 5.86 -5.34
C ALA A 20 18.17 5.43 -6.53
N THR A 21 18.78 5.17 -7.67
CA THR A 21 18.07 4.55 -8.79
C THR A 21 17.59 3.22 -8.24
N ALA A 22 16.29 3.12 -7.95
CA ALA A 22 15.67 1.90 -7.47
C ALA A 22 15.92 0.84 -8.53
N PHE A 23 16.83 -0.09 -8.23
CA PHE A 23 16.97 -1.32 -8.99
C PHE A 23 15.70 -2.15 -8.78
N ALA A 24 15.35 -3.01 -9.75
CA ALA A 24 14.41 -4.10 -9.54
C ALA A 24 14.54 -4.70 -8.13
N ASP A 25 13.43 -4.98 -7.44
CA ASP A 25 13.51 -5.88 -6.29
C ASP A 25 13.98 -7.24 -6.85
N PRO A 26 15.16 -7.77 -6.44
CA PRO A 26 15.71 -8.99 -7.01
C PRO A 26 14.72 -10.16 -7.03
N GLY A 27 13.79 -10.17 -6.08
CA GLY A 27 12.72 -11.16 -5.96
C GLY A 27 11.76 -11.21 -7.16
N ASP A 28 11.57 -10.15 -7.95
CA ASP A 28 10.67 -10.17 -9.11
C ASP A 28 11.31 -10.85 -10.32
N ILE A 29 12.61 -10.60 -10.52
CA ILE A 29 13.40 -11.28 -11.55
C ILE A 29 13.51 -12.76 -11.20
N GLU A 30 13.82 -13.10 -9.95
CA GLU A 30 13.86 -14.48 -9.46
C GLU A 30 12.50 -15.16 -9.62
N ALA A 31 11.40 -14.47 -9.31
CA ALA A 31 10.06 -15.01 -9.50
C ALA A 31 9.73 -15.31 -10.96
N SER A 32 10.09 -14.41 -11.85
CA SER A 32 9.88 -14.57 -13.29
C SER A 32 10.79 -15.66 -13.88
N ALA A 33 12.02 -15.77 -13.37
CA ALA A 33 12.99 -16.78 -13.77
C ALA A 33 12.49 -18.22 -13.56
N ARG A 34 11.59 -18.46 -12.60
CA ARG A 34 10.98 -19.79 -12.37
C ARG A 34 10.07 -20.26 -13.50
N GLY A 35 9.51 -19.33 -14.27
CA GLY A 35 8.75 -19.64 -15.48
C GLY A 35 9.61 -19.76 -16.73
N VAL A 36 10.93 -19.57 -16.61
CA VAL A 36 11.91 -19.74 -17.70
C VAL A 36 12.38 -21.19 -17.71
N VAL A 37 12.52 -21.74 -18.91
CA VAL A 37 12.82 -23.15 -19.14
C VAL A 37 13.94 -23.31 -20.16
N ARG A 38 14.69 -24.41 -20.05
CA ARG A 38 15.63 -24.82 -21.08
C ARG A 38 14.88 -25.62 -22.14
N VAL A 39 15.00 -25.22 -23.39
CA VAL A 39 14.42 -25.93 -24.54
C VAL A 39 15.54 -26.72 -25.22
N ILE A 40 15.37 -28.03 -25.36
CA ILE A 40 16.41 -28.94 -25.84
C ILE A 40 15.91 -29.68 -27.08
N ILE A 41 16.75 -29.73 -28.12
CA ILE A 41 16.52 -30.61 -29.26
C ILE A 41 17.21 -31.94 -29.00
N ILE A 42 16.42 -33.01 -28.99
CA ILE A 42 16.83 -34.34 -28.55
C ILE A 42 16.96 -35.25 -29.77
N GLY A 43 18.15 -35.79 -29.95
CA GLY A 43 18.41 -36.91 -30.85
C GLY A 43 18.34 -38.24 -30.11
N LYS A 44 18.07 -39.32 -30.85
CA LYS A 44 18.12 -40.69 -30.36
C LYS A 44 19.08 -41.51 -31.21
N ASP A 45 19.99 -42.23 -30.54
CA ASP A 45 20.80 -43.29 -31.16
C ASP A 45 20.58 -44.59 -30.36
N GLY A 46 19.79 -45.51 -30.91
CA GLY A 46 19.27 -46.66 -30.17
C GLY A 46 18.40 -46.24 -28.98
N GLU A 47 18.81 -46.62 -27.77
CA GLU A 47 18.16 -46.22 -26.51
C GLU A 47 18.78 -44.95 -25.88
N GLU A 48 19.92 -44.49 -26.39
CA GLU A 48 20.62 -43.32 -25.84
C GLU A 48 20.01 -42.03 -26.40
N ILE A 49 19.69 -41.10 -25.50
CA ILE A 49 19.25 -39.75 -25.84
C ILE A 49 20.40 -38.76 -25.64
N PHE A 50 20.56 -37.83 -26.56
CA PHE A 50 21.57 -36.77 -26.48
C PHE A 50 20.97 -35.44 -26.94
N ALA A 51 21.46 -34.32 -26.37
CA ALA A 51 21.06 -33.01 -26.87
C ALA A 51 21.88 -32.66 -28.10
N ILE A 52 21.19 -32.27 -29.17
CA ILE A 52 21.79 -31.76 -30.40
C ILE A 52 22.09 -30.27 -30.24
N SER A 53 21.09 -29.53 -29.74
CA SER A 53 21.17 -28.10 -29.46
C SER A 53 20.22 -27.76 -28.32
N HIS A 54 20.40 -26.59 -27.72
CA HIS A 54 19.47 -26.07 -26.74
C HIS A 54 19.37 -24.55 -26.82
N GLY A 55 18.24 -24.05 -26.34
CA GLY A 55 17.95 -22.65 -26.16
C GLY A 55 17.17 -22.44 -24.87
N THR A 56 16.52 -21.30 -24.79
CA THR A 56 15.67 -20.93 -23.66
C THR A 56 14.24 -20.74 -24.16
N GLY A 57 13.27 -20.95 -23.29
CA GLY A 57 11.89 -20.54 -23.49
C GLY A 57 11.29 -20.03 -22.19
N PHE A 58 10.05 -19.53 -22.22
CA PHE A 58 9.34 -19.15 -21.01
C PHE A 58 7.83 -19.40 -21.12
N ALA A 59 7.21 -19.64 -19.97
CA ALA A 59 5.79 -19.95 -19.88
C ALA A 59 4.91 -18.71 -20.12
N VAL A 60 3.86 -18.88 -20.93
CA VAL A 60 2.87 -17.84 -21.26
C VAL A 60 1.43 -18.21 -20.86
N GLY A 61 1.27 -19.31 -20.13
CA GLY A 61 -0.01 -19.82 -19.64
C GLY A 61 -0.49 -21.05 -20.40
N GLY A 62 -1.40 -21.83 -19.81
CA GLY A 62 -1.98 -23.02 -20.42
C GLY A 62 -0.96 -24.10 -20.84
N GLU A 63 0.14 -24.24 -20.07
CA GLU A 63 1.26 -25.14 -20.38
C GLU A 63 1.94 -24.86 -21.74
N ARG A 64 1.85 -23.61 -22.21
CA ARG A 64 2.50 -23.17 -23.43
C ARG A 64 3.80 -22.43 -23.14
N ILE A 65 4.81 -22.72 -23.94
CA ILE A 65 6.15 -22.11 -23.87
C ILE A 65 6.40 -21.33 -25.16
N VAL A 66 6.85 -20.09 -25.02
CA VAL A 66 7.41 -19.32 -26.14
C VAL A 66 8.91 -19.53 -26.20
N THR A 67 9.45 -19.68 -27.39
CA THR A 67 10.88 -19.67 -27.70
C THR A 67 11.12 -19.05 -29.08
N ASN A 68 12.36 -19.02 -29.56
CA ASN A 68 12.63 -18.57 -30.92
C ASN A 68 12.38 -19.68 -31.96
N ALA A 69 12.02 -19.27 -33.18
CA ALA A 69 11.83 -20.21 -34.29
C ALA A 69 13.13 -20.96 -34.64
N HIS A 70 14.28 -20.29 -34.56
CA HIS A 70 15.56 -20.92 -34.84
C HIS A 70 16.01 -21.94 -33.79
N VAL A 71 15.50 -21.87 -32.55
CA VAL A 71 15.83 -22.83 -31.49
C VAL A 71 15.24 -24.21 -31.77
N VAL A 72 14.10 -24.24 -32.47
CA VAL A 72 13.35 -25.48 -32.77
C VAL A 72 13.50 -25.92 -34.23
N ARG A 73 14.33 -25.24 -35.02
CA ARG A 73 14.42 -25.43 -36.47
C ARG A 73 14.83 -26.85 -36.83
N GLU A 74 15.82 -27.39 -36.13
CA GLU A 74 16.30 -28.75 -36.38
C GLU A 74 15.18 -29.79 -36.19
N ALA A 75 14.32 -29.62 -35.17
CA ALA A 75 13.17 -30.50 -34.94
C ALA A 75 12.01 -30.26 -35.91
N VAL A 76 11.98 -29.14 -36.63
CA VAL A 76 11.04 -28.90 -37.74
C VAL A 76 11.53 -29.57 -39.02
N ASP A 77 12.85 -29.59 -39.23
CA ASP A 77 13.47 -30.09 -40.46
C ASP A 77 13.69 -31.63 -40.42
N ASP A 78 13.76 -32.24 -39.23
CA ASP A 78 13.94 -33.69 -39.04
C ASP A 78 12.97 -34.27 -38.00
N ASP A 79 11.94 -34.98 -38.47
CA ASP A 79 10.90 -35.62 -37.66
C ASP A 79 11.42 -36.68 -36.66
N ARG A 80 12.68 -37.11 -36.77
CA ARG A 80 13.30 -38.04 -35.80
C ARG A 80 13.73 -37.34 -34.52
N LEU A 81 13.80 -36.02 -34.54
CA LEU A 81 14.19 -35.22 -33.39
C LEU A 81 12.97 -34.87 -32.53
N SER A 82 13.20 -34.76 -31.22
CA SER A 82 12.14 -34.41 -30.27
C SER A 82 12.50 -33.13 -29.53
N ILE A 83 11.49 -32.41 -29.05
CA ILE A 83 11.68 -31.19 -28.25
C ILE A 83 11.48 -31.56 -26.78
N GLY A 84 12.50 -31.34 -25.96
CA GLY A 84 12.45 -31.44 -24.51
C GLY A 84 12.38 -30.07 -23.85
N VAL A 85 11.71 -29.98 -22.71
CA VAL A 85 11.63 -28.79 -21.87
C VAL A 85 12.03 -29.16 -20.46
N VAL A 86 12.98 -28.41 -19.90
CA VAL A 86 13.50 -28.60 -18.55
C VAL A 86 13.13 -27.38 -17.70
N PRO A 87 12.43 -27.56 -16.56
CA PRO A 87 12.08 -26.45 -15.68
C PRO A 87 13.30 -25.88 -14.94
N ALA A 88 13.16 -24.66 -14.41
CA ALA A 88 14.19 -24.03 -13.57
C ALA A 88 14.42 -24.77 -12.25
N GLU A 89 13.37 -25.39 -11.71
CA GLU A 89 13.37 -26.07 -10.41
C GLU A 89 12.56 -27.37 -10.48
N GLY A 90 12.90 -28.32 -9.61
CA GLY A 90 12.08 -29.52 -9.42
C GLY A 90 12.32 -30.64 -10.45
N ALA A 91 11.25 -31.05 -11.12
CA ALA A 91 11.10 -32.37 -11.74
C ALA A 91 11.80 -32.54 -13.11
N GLU A 92 11.75 -33.78 -13.62
CA GLU A 92 12.37 -34.27 -14.85
C GLU A 92 11.95 -33.50 -16.10
N ALA A 93 12.80 -33.53 -17.13
CA ALA A 93 12.51 -32.98 -18.44
C ALA A 93 11.22 -33.62 -19.01
N VAL A 94 10.35 -32.80 -19.59
CA VAL A 94 9.15 -33.29 -20.31
C VAL A 94 9.28 -33.03 -21.80
N TYR A 95 8.63 -33.84 -22.61
CA TYR A 95 8.54 -33.56 -24.04
C TYR A 95 7.56 -32.41 -24.31
N ALA A 96 7.78 -31.71 -25.42
CA ALA A 96 6.86 -30.70 -25.92
C ALA A 96 6.53 -30.94 -27.40
N ARG A 97 5.30 -30.56 -27.78
CA ARG A 97 4.86 -30.55 -29.17
C ARG A 97 4.95 -29.14 -29.73
N LEU A 98 5.33 -29.04 -30.98
CA LEU A 98 5.31 -27.79 -31.72
C LEU A 98 3.87 -27.41 -32.06
N VAL A 99 3.42 -26.22 -31.63
CA VAL A 99 2.07 -25.70 -31.92
C VAL A 99 2.10 -24.81 -33.16
N SER A 100 3.04 -23.87 -33.20
CA SER A 100 3.18 -22.92 -34.29
C SER A 100 4.60 -22.39 -34.37
N VAL A 101 5.06 -22.08 -35.58
CA VAL A 101 6.34 -21.44 -35.85
C VAL A 101 6.13 -20.27 -36.80
N SER A 102 6.70 -19.13 -36.46
CA SER A 102 6.80 -17.95 -37.30
C SER A 102 8.28 -17.66 -37.56
N PRO A 103 8.86 -18.19 -38.66
CA PRO A 103 10.25 -17.90 -39.01
C PRO A 103 10.48 -16.41 -39.26
N LYS A 104 9.48 -15.71 -39.81
CA LYS A 104 9.54 -14.27 -40.09
C LYS A 104 9.78 -13.43 -38.83
N ASN A 105 9.17 -13.80 -37.71
CA ASN A 105 9.27 -13.07 -36.46
C ASN A 105 10.26 -13.73 -35.47
N ASP A 106 10.92 -14.81 -35.90
CA ASP A 106 11.74 -15.68 -35.07
C ASP A 106 11.04 -16.13 -33.77
N LEU A 107 9.78 -16.56 -33.85
CA LEU A 107 9.00 -17.04 -32.69
C LEU A 107 8.45 -18.45 -32.93
N ALA A 108 8.46 -19.27 -31.89
CA ALA A 108 7.79 -20.56 -31.85
C ALA A 108 6.98 -20.72 -30.56
N LEU A 109 5.89 -21.49 -30.67
CA LEU A 109 5.02 -21.83 -29.57
C LEU A 109 5.03 -23.35 -29.38
N LEU A 110 5.31 -23.78 -28.16
CA LEU A 110 5.36 -25.18 -27.76
C LEU A 110 4.24 -25.47 -26.76
N GLN A 111 3.72 -26.69 -26.80
CA GLN A 111 2.77 -27.23 -25.83
C GLN A 111 3.47 -28.36 -25.06
N LEU A 112 3.52 -28.26 -23.74
CA LEU A 112 4.05 -29.34 -22.91
C LEU A 112 3.16 -30.59 -23.03
N THR A 113 3.78 -31.76 -22.98
CA THR A 113 3.05 -33.04 -22.97
C THR A 113 2.49 -33.39 -21.60
N GLU A 114 3.10 -32.83 -20.54
CA GLU A 114 2.72 -33.04 -19.14
C GLU A 114 2.78 -31.70 -18.37
N PRO A 115 1.90 -31.51 -17.36
CA PRO A 115 1.88 -30.29 -16.57
C PRO A 115 3.13 -30.14 -15.71
N LEU A 116 3.91 -29.07 -15.95
CA LEU A 116 5.04 -28.68 -15.10
C LEU A 116 4.67 -27.66 -13.99
N GLY A 117 3.46 -27.09 -14.04
CA GLY A 117 3.03 -26.08 -13.06
C GLY A 117 3.85 -24.77 -13.09
N LEU A 118 4.43 -24.43 -14.25
CA LEU A 118 5.27 -23.25 -14.41
C LEU A 118 4.45 -21.96 -14.23
N PRO A 119 4.94 -20.97 -13.46
CA PRO A 119 4.29 -19.67 -13.37
C PRO A 119 4.40 -18.96 -14.72
N PRO A 120 3.28 -18.52 -15.33
CA PRO A 120 3.35 -17.77 -16.58
C PRO A 120 3.90 -16.37 -16.33
N LEU A 121 4.78 -15.89 -17.22
CA LEU A 121 5.35 -14.57 -17.11
C LEU A 121 4.36 -13.51 -17.59
N THR A 122 4.31 -12.39 -16.86
CA THR A 122 3.55 -11.20 -17.27
C THR A 122 4.28 -10.47 -18.39
N ILE A 123 3.55 -10.08 -19.43
CA ILE A 123 4.07 -9.27 -20.54
C ILE A 123 3.80 -7.79 -20.26
N ALA A 124 4.79 -6.94 -20.47
CA ALA A 124 4.60 -5.50 -20.36
C ALA A 124 3.70 -4.98 -21.50
N GLY A 125 2.52 -4.47 -21.16
CA GLY A 125 1.60 -3.84 -22.10
C GLY A 125 2.14 -2.50 -22.62
N ASN A 126 2.81 -1.76 -21.74
CA ASN A 126 3.50 -0.50 -22.05
C ASN A 126 5.00 -0.63 -21.70
N PRO A 127 5.81 -1.32 -22.52
CA PRO A 127 7.22 -1.53 -22.20
C PRO A 127 7.96 -0.19 -22.12
N PRO A 128 8.91 -0.04 -21.19
CA PRO A 128 9.69 1.19 -21.04
C PRO A 128 10.45 1.54 -22.32
N LYS A 129 10.76 2.82 -22.51
CA LYS A 129 11.57 3.29 -23.65
C LYS A 129 13.08 3.21 -23.38
N SER A 130 13.45 3.22 -22.11
CA SER A 130 14.81 3.15 -21.57
C SER A 130 14.72 2.66 -20.13
N GLY A 131 15.80 2.07 -19.62
CA GLY A 131 15.87 1.56 -18.26
C GLY A 131 16.80 0.35 -18.18
N PRO A 132 17.11 -0.11 -16.97
CA PRO A 132 17.75 -1.41 -16.79
C PRO A 132 16.85 -2.53 -17.31
N VAL A 133 17.47 -3.59 -17.78
CA VAL A 133 16.80 -4.78 -18.29
C VAL A 133 17.61 -6.02 -17.91
N THR A 134 16.93 -7.14 -17.71
CA THR A 134 17.57 -8.40 -17.37
C THR A 134 17.23 -9.48 -18.39
N ALA A 135 18.25 -10.04 -19.02
CA ALA A 135 18.12 -11.23 -19.85
C ALA A 135 18.19 -12.47 -18.96
N VAL A 136 17.25 -13.40 -19.13
CA VAL A 136 17.20 -14.65 -18.36
C VAL A 136 17.25 -15.83 -19.32
N GLY A 137 18.13 -16.81 -19.06
CA GLY A 137 18.18 -18.03 -19.87
C GLY A 137 19.31 -18.99 -19.52
N TYR A 138 19.61 -19.90 -20.44
CA TYR A 138 20.53 -21.02 -20.25
C TYR A 138 21.73 -20.95 -21.21
N PRO A 139 22.75 -20.14 -20.90
CA PRO A 139 23.87 -19.89 -21.81
C PRO A 139 24.87 -21.06 -21.83
N MET A 140 25.15 -21.58 -23.02
CA MET A 140 26.03 -22.72 -23.28
C MET A 140 27.44 -22.55 -22.71
N ASN A 141 27.98 -21.33 -22.74
CA ASN A 141 29.33 -21.05 -22.23
C ASN A 141 29.40 -21.18 -20.70
N VAL A 142 28.32 -20.88 -19.98
CA VAL A 142 28.24 -21.08 -18.53
C VAL A 142 28.14 -22.57 -18.23
N ASP A 143 27.30 -23.29 -18.95
CA ASP A 143 27.16 -24.75 -18.80
C ASP A 143 28.52 -25.46 -18.98
N ARG A 144 29.27 -25.09 -20.02
CA ARG A 144 30.64 -25.60 -20.23
C ARG A 144 31.62 -25.17 -19.14
N ALA A 145 31.55 -23.93 -18.67
CA ALA A 145 32.44 -23.42 -17.62
C ALA A 145 32.20 -24.12 -16.27
N GLN A 146 30.96 -24.55 -16.03
CA GLN A 146 30.58 -25.37 -14.88
C GLN A 146 30.93 -26.86 -15.05
N GLY A 147 31.39 -27.27 -16.22
CA GLY A 147 31.76 -28.65 -16.52
C GLY A 147 30.55 -29.58 -16.68
N LEU A 148 29.38 -29.03 -17.03
CA LEU A 148 28.18 -29.83 -17.26
C LEU A 148 28.37 -30.73 -18.49
N GLY A 149 28.09 -32.02 -18.30
CA GLY A 149 28.08 -33.01 -19.36
C GLY A 149 26.77 -33.02 -20.14
N GLN A 150 26.74 -33.84 -21.19
CA GLN A 150 25.58 -33.98 -22.08
C GLN A 150 24.29 -34.38 -21.34
N SER A 151 24.41 -35.18 -20.29
CA SER A 151 23.30 -35.66 -19.47
C SER A 151 22.82 -34.63 -18.43
N ASP A 152 23.68 -33.69 -18.01
CA ASP A 152 23.32 -32.67 -17.02
C ASP A 152 22.37 -31.61 -17.58
N ILE A 153 22.38 -31.42 -18.90
CA ILE A 153 21.52 -30.46 -19.61
C ILE A 153 20.03 -30.80 -19.42
N PHE A 154 19.70 -32.08 -19.20
CA PHE A 154 18.34 -32.58 -18.95
C PHE A 154 17.86 -32.39 -17.50
N ARG A 155 18.71 -31.90 -16.60
CA ARG A 155 18.37 -31.68 -15.19
C ARG A 155 17.99 -30.23 -14.95
N ALA A 156 17.05 -30.03 -14.03
CA ALA A 156 16.63 -28.71 -13.59
C ALA A 156 17.83 -27.91 -13.07
N GLN A 157 17.95 -26.69 -13.55
CA GLN A 157 19.00 -25.75 -13.17
C GLN A 157 18.41 -24.33 -13.12
N PRO A 158 18.86 -23.50 -12.16
CA PRO A 158 18.47 -22.10 -12.16
C PRO A 158 18.99 -21.43 -13.44
N PRO A 159 18.18 -20.61 -14.12
CA PRO A 159 18.66 -19.87 -15.28
C PRO A 159 19.67 -18.81 -14.85
N VAL A 160 20.54 -18.42 -15.80
CA VAL A 160 21.48 -17.33 -15.63
C VAL A 160 20.78 -16.01 -15.95
N THR A 161 20.94 -15.04 -15.07
CA THR A 161 20.46 -13.67 -15.25
C THR A 161 21.62 -12.74 -15.60
N ALA A 162 21.45 -11.90 -16.60
CA ALA A 162 22.42 -10.87 -16.98
C ALA A 162 21.73 -9.52 -17.14
N THR A 163 22.21 -8.51 -16.40
CA THR A 163 21.62 -7.16 -16.41
C THR A 163 22.37 -6.25 -17.37
N GLY A 164 21.64 -5.38 -18.06
CA GLY A 164 22.18 -4.28 -18.85
C GLY A 164 21.15 -3.18 -19.01
N PHE A 165 21.23 -2.42 -20.10
CA PHE A 165 20.35 -1.28 -20.34
C PHE A 165 19.65 -1.38 -21.69
N LEU A 166 18.37 -1.03 -21.67
CA LEU A 166 17.58 -0.81 -22.88
C LEU A 166 18.14 0.40 -23.63
N SER A 167 18.67 0.14 -24.83
CA SER A 167 19.32 1.12 -25.71
C SER A 167 18.39 1.65 -26.81
N GLY A 168 17.12 1.21 -26.80
CA GLY A 168 16.05 1.76 -27.62
C GLY A 168 15.38 0.73 -28.53
N ARG A 169 14.34 1.19 -29.24
CA ARG A 169 13.64 0.39 -30.24
C ARG A 169 14.31 0.60 -31.60
N ARG A 170 14.80 -0.48 -32.18
CA ARG A 170 15.46 -0.48 -33.48
C ARG A 170 14.81 -1.60 -34.27
N PRO A 171 13.77 -1.33 -35.08
CA PRO A 171 13.23 -2.35 -35.96
C PRO A 171 14.34 -2.86 -36.88
N SER A 172 14.46 -4.18 -36.99
CA SER A 172 15.36 -4.79 -37.96
C SER A 172 14.75 -4.64 -39.37
N LYS A 173 15.43 -5.12 -40.42
CA LYS A 173 14.83 -5.16 -41.76
C LYS A 173 13.64 -6.12 -41.85
N GLU A 174 13.48 -7.03 -40.88
CA GLU A 174 12.57 -8.18 -40.97
C GLU A 174 11.41 -8.10 -39.96
N PHE A 175 11.65 -7.62 -38.73
CA PHE A 175 10.64 -7.54 -37.66
C PHE A 175 11.04 -6.50 -36.57
N ASP A 176 10.09 -6.10 -35.70
CA ASP A 176 10.37 -5.10 -34.64
C ASP A 176 11.23 -5.69 -33.52
N THR A 177 12.44 -5.15 -33.35
CA THR A 177 13.42 -5.57 -32.34
C THR A 177 13.72 -4.47 -31.33
N ILE A 178 14.15 -4.93 -30.15
CA ILE A 178 14.61 -4.11 -29.04
C ILE A 178 16.12 -4.28 -28.91
N LEU A 179 16.83 -3.15 -28.80
CA LEU A 179 18.28 -3.12 -28.61
C LEU A 179 18.61 -2.98 -27.12
N HIS A 180 19.47 -3.82 -26.59
CA HIS A 180 19.93 -3.75 -25.20
C HIS A 180 21.42 -4.10 -25.05
N THR A 181 21.96 -3.84 -23.87
CA THR A 181 23.35 -4.19 -23.51
C THR A 181 23.43 -5.33 -22.49
N ALA A 182 22.30 -5.91 -22.06
CA ALA A 182 22.31 -7.10 -21.20
C ALA A 182 23.02 -8.27 -21.93
N PRO A 183 24.15 -8.77 -21.41
CA PRO A 183 24.94 -9.78 -22.10
C PRO A 183 24.14 -11.05 -22.36
N ILE A 184 24.12 -11.51 -23.62
CA ILE A 184 23.58 -12.83 -23.98
C ILE A 184 24.59 -13.66 -24.75
N ALA A 185 24.52 -14.97 -24.56
CA ALA A 185 25.32 -15.95 -25.30
C ALA A 185 24.41 -16.98 -25.97
N ARG A 186 24.98 -17.81 -26.85
CA ARG A 186 24.28 -18.98 -27.39
C ARG A 186 23.65 -19.78 -26.24
N GLY A 187 22.38 -20.14 -26.40
CA GLY A 187 21.56 -20.78 -25.36
C GLY A 187 20.55 -19.83 -24.69
N ASN A 188 20.80 -18.52 -24.64
CA ASN A 188 19.83 -17.53 -24.13
C ASN A 188 18.70 -17.22 -25.12
N SER A 189 18.90 -17.52 -26.40
CA SER A 189 17.91 -17.29 -27.45
C SER A 189 16.59 -18.00 -27.11
N GLY A 190 15.48 -17.27 -27.25
CA GLY A 190 14.14 -17.68 -26.88
C GLY A 190 13.75 -17.37 -25.42
N GLY A 191 14.72 -16.98 -24.58
CA GLY A 191 14.47 -16.54 -23.21
C GLY A 191 13.92 -15.11 -23.13
N PRO A 192 13.33 -14.71 -22.00
CA PRO A 192 12.75 -13.40 -21.87
C PRO A 192 13.80 -12.31 -21.58
N LEU A 193 13.54 -11.12 -22.11
CA LEU A 193 14.13 -9.87 -21.64
C LEU A 193 13.12 -9.19 -20.72
N LEU A 194 13.51 -8.93 -19.47
CA LEU A 194 12.64 -8.44 -18.41
C LEU A 194 12.91 -6.97 -18.08
N ASP A 195 11.87 -6.24 -17.70
CA ASP A 195 12.00 -4.97 -16.97
C ASP A 195 12.20 -5.20 -15.46
N ASP A 196 12.35 -4.11 -14.70
CA ASP A 196 12.59 -4.16 -13.24
C ASP A 196 11.45 -4.78 -12.43
N CYS A 197 10.27 -4.98 -13.02
CA CYS A 197 9.14 -5.65 -12.38
C CYS A 197 9.02 -7.11 -12.83
N GLY A 198 10.04 -7.68 -13.47
CA GLY A 198 10.01 -9.05 -13.98
C GLY A 198 9.08 -9.24 -15.18
N ARG A 199 8.62 -8.16 -15.83
CA ARG A 199 7.69 -8.28 -16.95
C ARG A 199 8.45 -8.41 -18.25
N VAL A 200 7.98 -9.29 -19.13
CA VAL A 200 8.57 -9.53 -20.44
C VAL A 200 8.39 -8.30 -21.33
N ILE A 201 9.51 -7.71 -21.74
CA ILE A 201 9.55 -6.63 -22.72
C ILE A 201 10.04 -7.10 -24.09
N GLY A 202 10.62 -8.30 -24.18
CA GLY A 202 11.00 -8.95 -25.44
C GLY A 202 11.50 -10.38 -25.27
N VAL A 203 11.81 -11.04 -26.38
CA VAL A 203 12.38 -12.41 -26.43
C VAL A 203 13.79 -12.34 -26.97
N ASN A 204 14.80 -12.64 -26.14
CA ASN A 204 16.22 -12.61 -26.51
C ASN A 204 16.46 -13.45 -27.77
N SER A 205 17.22 -12.94 -28.75
CA SER A 205 17.47 -13.67 -30.00
C SER A 205 18.97 -13.69 -30.33
N PHE A 206 19.54 -12.59 -30.83
CA PHE A 206 20.92 -12.53 -31.33
C PHE A 206 21.69 -11.30 -30.84
N GLY A 207 23.02 -11.32 -30.98
CA GLY A 207 23.92 -10.20 -30.67
C GLY A 207 24.69 -9.72 -31.89
N THR A 208 25.36 -8.58 -31.76
CA THR A 208 26.33 -8.12 -32.75
C THR A 208 27.59 -8.97 -32.70
N GLU A 209 28.11 -9.40 -33.86
CA GLU A 209 29.46 -9.94 -33.95
C GLU A 209 30.45 -8.76 -33.91
N SER A 210 31.06 -8.51 -32.75
CA SER A 210 32.05 -7.44 -32.60
C SER A 210 33.42 -7.87 -33.13
N ALA A 211 34.02 -7.10 -34.03
CA ALA A 211 35.39 -7.31 -34.51
C ALA A 211 36.38 -6.53 -33.62
N GLY A 212 36.68 -7.04 -32.42
CA GLY A 212 37.68 -6.43 -31.52
C GLY A 212 37.09 -5.80 -30.25
N SER A 213 37.35 -4.50 -30.01
CA SER A 213 37.00 -3.78 -28.76
C SER A 213 35.69 -2.97 -28.84
N ASP A 214 34.82 -3.28 -29.79
CA ASP A 214 33.55 -2.56 -29.97
C ASP A 214 32.54 -2.90 -28.87
N ALA A 215 31.67 -1.94 -28.54
CA ALA A 215 30.58 -2.16 -27.61
C ALA A 215 29.61 -3.21 -28.16
N GLU A 216 29.37 -4.28 -27.39
CA GLU A 216 28.43 -5.33 -27.75
C GLU A 216 26.99 -4.88 -27.53
N PHE A 217 26.16 -5.06 -28.56
CA PHE A 217 24.73 -4.88 -28.45
C PHE A 217 23.99 -6.17 -28.77
N PHE A 218 22.83 -6.31 -28.14
CA PHE A 218 22.01 -7.49 -28.21
C PHE A 218 20.58 -7.12 -28.60
N PHE A 219 19.91 -8.06 -29.25
CA PHE A 219 18.59 -7.88 -29.84
C PHE A 219 17.59 -8.88 -29.25
N ALA A 220 16.42 -8.35 -28.89
CA ALA A 220 15.26 -9.13 -28.51
C ALA A 220 14.08 -8.86 -29.45
N VAL A 221 13.33 -9.89 -29.80
CA VAL A 221 12.05 -9.76 -30.51
C VAL A 221 11.08 -8.99 -29.63
N SER A 222 10.51 -7.89 -30.14
CA SER A 222 9.69 -7.01 -29.31
C SER A 222 8.33 -7.60 -28.93
N THR A 223 7.72 -7.09 -27.86
CA THR A 223 6.33 -7.45 -27.51
C THR A 223 5.31 -7.12 -28.60
N ARG A 224 5.63 -6.23 -29.56
CA ARG A 224 4.75 -5.94 -30.70
C ARG A 224 4.69 -7.08 -31.70
N GLU A 225 5.68 -7.96 -31.74
CA GLU A 225 5.64 -9.19 -32.53
C GLU A 225 5.08 -10.35 -31.70
N LEU A 226 5.47 -10.42 -30.42
CA LEU A 226 5.04 -11.47 -29.50
C LEU A 226 3.52 -11.47 -29.25
N LEU A 227 2.93 -10.32 -28.91
CA LEU A 227 1.52 -10.26 -28.54
C LEU A 227 0.57 -10.63 -29.70
N PRO A 228 0.76 -10.17 -30.95
CA PRO A 228 -0.01 -10.68 -32.08
C PRO A 228 0.20 -12.17 -32.34
N PHE A 229 1.44 -12.68 -32.22
CA PHE A 229 1.74 -14.09 -32.39
C PHE A 229 0.98 -14.96 -31.37
N LEU A 230 0.96 -14.56 -30.10
CA LEU A 230 0.21 -15.24 -29.05
C LEU A 230 -1.30 -15.21 -29.29
N ARG A 231 -1.85 -14.05 -29.64
CA ARG A 231 -3.29 -13.90 -29.97
C ARG A 231 -3.70 -14.74 -31.19
N ALA A 232 -2.85 -14.83 -32.21
CA ALA A 232 -3.10 -15.64 -33.39
C ALA A 232 -3.10 -17.16 -33.10
N ASN A 233 -2.58 -17.58 -31.95
CA ASN A 233 -2.53 -18.96 -31.48
C ASN A 233 -3.44 -19.20 -30.26
N ASP A 234 -4.45 -18.36 -30.06
CA ASP A 234 -5.42 -18.47 -28.97
C ASP A 234 -4.78 -18.56 -27.58
N VAL A 235 -3.65 -17.88 -27.39
CA VAL A 235 -3.04 -17.69 -26.06
C VAL A 235 -3.57 -16.38 -25.50
N GLN A 236 -4.08 -16.42 -24.27
CA GLN A 236 -4.39 -15.22 -23.48
C GLN A 236 -3.22 -14.95 -22.52
N PRO A 237 -2.23 -14.14 -22.92
CA PRO A 237 -1.12 -13.83 -22.03
C PRO A 237 -1.56 -12.92 -20.90
N ARG A 238 -0.86 -13.00 -19.77
CA ARG A 238 -0.94 -11.99 -18.72
C ARG A 238 -0.32 -10.70 -19.23
N ILE A 239 -1.04 -9.59 -19.18
CA ILE A 239 -0.56 -8.28 -19.65
C ILE A 239 -0.74 -7.24 -18.56
N ASN A 240 0.34 -6.55 -18.23
CA ASN A 240 0.31 -5.44 -17.28
C ASN A 240 0.76 -4.15 -17.95
N ALA A 241 -0.14 -3.17 -18.00
CA ALA A 241 0.08 -1.87 -18.63
C ALA A 241 0.43 -0.74 -17.64
N LEU A 242 0.40 -1.02 -16.33
CA LEU A 242 0.68 -0.05 -15.28
C LEU A 242 2.17 0.29 -15.22
N PRO A 243 2.56 1.46 -14.66
CA PRO A 243 3.96 1.79 -14.44
C PRO A 243 4.64 0.75 -13.54
N CYS A 244 5.88 0.39 -13.85
CA CYS A 244 6.70 -0.40 -12.92
C CYS A 244 7.18 0.51 -11.79
N ARG A 245 6.78 0.22 -10.55
CA ARG A 245 7.15 0.97 -9.35
C ARG A 245 7.74 -0.01 -8.33
N SER A 246 8.79 0.39 -7.63
CA SER A 246 9.33 -0.42 -6.53
C SER A 246 8.46 -0.29 -5.29
N LEU A 247 8.43 -1.31 -4.43
CA LEU A 247 7.75 -1.21 -3.14
C LEU A 247 8.41 -0.20 -2.21
N ALA A 248 9.73 -0.04 -2.30
CA ALA A 248 10.46 0.93 -1.51
C ALA A 248 10.01 2.37 -1.83
N ASP A 249 9.78 2.69 -3.11
CA ASP A 249 9.28 4.01 -3.53
C ASP A 249 7.84 4.23 -3.02
N LEU A 250 6.99 3.22 -3.12
CA LEU A 250 5.61 3.29 -2.60
C LEU A 250 5.59 3.53 -1.09
N GLU A 251 6.39 2.78 -0.32
CA GLU A 251 6.49 2.94 1.13
C GLU A 251 7.04 4.32 1.52
N ALA A 252 8.04 4.82 0.80
CA ALA A 252 8.58 6.17 1.02
C ALA A 252 7.52 7.26 0.76
N GLU A 253 6.72 7.10 -0.30
CA GLU A 253 5.62 8.01 -0.59
C GLU A 253 4.50 7.92 0.45
N GLU A 254 4.13 6.73 0.92
CA GLU A 254 3.14 6.55 1.98
C GLU A 254 3.59 7.20 3.28
N LEU A 255 4.86 7.00 3.67
CA LEU A 255 5.44 7.65 4.85
C LEU A 255 5.40 9.17 4.72
N ALA A 256 5.82 9.72 3.57
CA ALA A 256 5.78 11.16 3.34
C ALA A 256 4.35 11.73 3.39
N ARG A 257 3.34 10.99 2.90
CA ARG A 257 1.93 11.37 3.01
C ARG A 257 1.46 11.38 4.46
N ALA A 258 1.84 10.36 5.24
CA ALA A 258 1.48 10.27 6.65
C ALA A 258 2.12 11.39 7.48
N GLU A 259 3.39 11.70 7.24
CA GLU A 259 4.09 12.82 7.87
C GLU A 259 3.41 14.16 7.54
N ALA A 260 3.11 14.42 6.27
CA ALA A 260 2.42 15.63 5.85
C ALA A 260 1.02 15.76 6.48
N GLN A 261 0.28 14.66 6.61
CA GLN A 261 -1.02 14.66 7.30
C GLN A 261 -0.89 14.94 8.79
N ALA A 262 0.13 14.38 9.45
CA ALA A 262 0.41 14.62 10.86
C ALA A 262 0.78 16.10 11.11
N GLU A 263 1.59 16.71 10.24
CA GLU A 263 1.93 18.14 10.31
C GLU A 263 0.69 19.02 10.17
N VAL A 264 -0.21 18.71 9.22
CA VAL A 264 -1.46 19.44 9.04
C VAL A 264 -2.39 19.28 10.25
N ALA A 265 -2.50 18.07 10.80
CA ALA A 265 -3.31 17.81 11.99
C ALA A 265 -2.78 18.55 13.22
N GLN A 266 -1.45 18.57 13.41
CA GLN A 266 -0.81 19.32 14.48
C GLN A 266 -1.03 20.82 14.31
N ALA A 267 -0.81 21.36 13.11
CA ALA A 267 -1.03 22.79 12.83
C ALA A 267 -2.49 23.20 13.05
N ARG A 268 -3.44 22.29 12.80
CA ARG A 268 -4.86 22.51 13.12
C ARG A 268 -5.10 22.52 14.63
N ALA A 269 -4.57 21.55 15.36
CA ALA A 269 -4.70 21.48 16.81
C ALA A 269 -4.09 22.71 17.50
N ASP A 270 -2.95 23.20 17.02
CA ASP A 270 -2.30 24.41 17.53
C ASP A 270 -3.19 25.65 17.32
N ARG A 271 -3.80 25.80 16.14
CA ARG A 271 -4.75 26.90 15.87
C ARG A 271 -6.00 26.82 16.74
N GLU A 272 -6.54 25.62 16.94
CA GLU A 272 -7.70 25.40 17.81
C GLU A 272 -7.35 25.73 19.28
N ALA A 273 -6.15 25.35 19.74
CA ALA A 273 -5.66 25.70 21.06
C ALA A 273 -5.42 27.22 21.25
N GLU A 274 -4.84 27.89 20.24
CA GLU A 274 -4.67 29.34 20.24
C GLU A 274 -6.01 30.08 20.26
N ALA A 275 -6.98 29.63 19.45
CA ALA A 275 -8.31 30.19 19.41
C ALA A 275 -9.03 30.05 20.77
N LEU A 276 -8.94 28.86 21.40
CA LEU A 276 -9.49 28.62 22.73
C LEU A 276 -8.81 29.50 23.79
N ALA A 277 -7.49 29.69 23.71
CA ALA A 277 -6.74 30.56 24.62
C ALA A 277 -7.17 32.03 24.48
N GLN A 278 -7.37 32.51 23.24
CA GLN A 278 -7.88 33.86 22.97
C GLN A 278 -9.30 34.04 23.53
N GLN A 279 -10.20 33.10 23.25
CA GLN A 279 -11.58 33.11 23.76
C GLN A 279 -11.61 33.12 25.30
N THR A 280 -10.76 32.31 25.93
CA THR A 280 -10.62 32.28 27.39
C THR A 280 -10.13 33.61 27.93
N ALA A 281 -9.13 34.23 27.29
CA ALA A 281 -8.59 35.52 27.71
C ALA A 281 -9.62 36.67 27.57
N GLU A 282 -10.38 36.69 26.48
CA GLU A 282 -11.45 37.67 26.24
C GLU A 282 -12.61 37.52 27.23
N THR A 283 -13.03 36.27 27.48
CA THR A 283 -14.07 35.95 28.46
C THR A 283 -13.65 36.38 29.87
N ARG A 284 -12.41 36.04 30.26
CA ARG A 284 -11.81 36.47 31.53
C ARG A 284 -11.77 37.98 31.65
N ARG A 285 -11.35 38.68 30.61
CA ARG A 285 -11.28 40.15 30.60
C ARG A 285 -12.68 40.76 30.79
N THR A 286 -13.67 40.24 30.09
CA THR A 286 -15.07 40.72 30.17
C THR A 286 -15.65 40.53 31.57
N ILE A 287 -15.50 39.33 32.14
CA ILE A 287 -15.96 39.02 33.50
C ILE A 287 -15.22 39.86 34.54
N THR A 288 -13.90 40.04 34.38
CA THR A 288 -13.12 40.89 35.29
C THR A 288 -13.67 42.32 35.32
N TYR A 289 -14.01 42.91 34.16
CA TYR A 289 -14.62 44.23 34.11
C TYR A 289 -15.99 44.28 34.80
N GLN A 290 -16.85 43.29 34.58
CA GLN A 290 -18.16 43.20 35.22
C GLN A 290 -18.05 43.08 36.75
N VAL A 291 -17.09 42.31 37.25
CA VAL A 291 -16.82 42.17 38.69
C VAL A 291 -16.32 43.49 39.29
N ILE A 292 -15.42 44.21 38.60
CA ILE A 292 -14.95 45.53 39.05
C ILE A 292 -16.12 46.53 39.13
N GLU A 293 -16.99 46.56 38.13
CA GLU A 293 -18.17 47.44 38.09
C GLU A 293 -19.18 47.08 39.18
N ALA A 294 -19.50 45.80 39.36
CA ALA A 294 -20.40 45.34 40.42
C ALA A 294 -19.84 45.69 41.82
N ARG A 295 -18.53 45.54 42.01
CA ARG A 295 -17.85 45.95 43.24
C ARG A 295 -17.89 47.46 43.47
N SER A 296 -17.62 48.28 42.44
CA SER A 296 -17.62 49.73 42.55
C SER A 296 -19.02 50.27 42.85
N ASN A 297 -20.04 49.73 42.19
CA ASN A 297 -21.44 50.05 42.45
C ASN A 297 -21.86 49.67 43.88
N GLY A 298 -21.47 48.48 44.35
CA GLY A 298 -21.72 48.07 45.75
C GLY A 298 -21.02 48.98 46.77
N MET A 299 -19.79 49.44 46.49
CA MET A 299 -19.08 50.41 47.34
C MET A 299 -19.75 51.78 47.36
N ALA A 300 -20.21 52.26 46.20
CA ALA A 300 -20.92 53.53 46.09
C ALA A 300 -22.25 53.48 46.86
N LEU A 301 -23.04 52.41 46.71
CA LEU A 301 -24.27 52.20 47.47
C LEU A 301 -24.01 52.11 48.97
N ALA A 302 -23.00 51.35 49.38
CA ALA A 302 -22.61 51.26 50.78
C ALA A 302 -22.23 52.63 51.37
N LEU A 303 -21.49 53.45 50.60
CA LEU A 303 -21.13 54.82 50.99
C LEU A 303 -22.37 55.71 51.11
N VAL A 304 -23.28 55.68 50.14
CA VAL A 304 -24.52 56.47 50.17
C VAL A 304 -25.37 56.10 51.38
N PHE A 305 -25.59 54.80 51.62
CA PHE A 305 -26.31 54.33 52.80
C PHE A 305 -25.61 54.71 54.11
N PHE A 306 -24.28 54.67 54.16
CA PHE A 306 -23.53 55.11 55.32
C PHE A 306 -23.68 56.62 55.58
N ILE A 307 -23.67 57.46 54.53
CA ILE A 307 -23.94 58.90 54.64
C ILE A 307 -25.37 59.15 55.15
N ILE A 308 -26.37 58.44 54.61
CA ILE A 308 -27.76 58.53 55.07
C ILE A 308 -27.87 58.13 56.55
N ALA A 309 -27.18 57.05 56.95
CA ALA A 309 -27.15 56.61 58.34
C ALA A 309 -26.56 57.66 59.28
N LEU A 310 -25.46 58.30 58.91
CA LEU A 310 -24.86 59.39 59.68
C LEU A 310 -25.78 60.60 59.79
N ALA A 311 -26.40 61.02 58.68
CA ALA A 311 -27.32 62.17 58.66
C ALA A 311 -28.59 61.90 59.49
N ALA A 312 -29.20 60.72 59.34
CA ALA A 312 -30.37 60.31 60.12
C ALA A 312 -30.00 60.10 61.60
N GLY A 313 -28.81 59.57 61.90
CA GLY A 313 -28.28 59.47 63.26
C GLY A 313 -28.13 60.84 63.93
N ALA A 314 -27.57 61.82 63.23
CA ALA A 314 -27.47 63.20 63.72
C ALA A 314 -28.86 63.83 63.97
N ALA A 315 -29.83 63.60 63.06
CA ALA A 315 -31.21 64.04 63.23
C ALA A 315 -31.91 63.37 64.43
N ALA A 316 -31.63 62.09 64.70
CA ALA A 316 -32.15 61.37 65.85
C ALA A 316 -31.61 61.95 67.18
N VAL A 317 -30.31 62.28 67.23
CA VAL A 317 -29.70 62.97 68.39
C VAL A 317 -30.32 64.34 68.59
N PHE A 318 -30.52 65.11 67.52
CA PHE A 318 -31.17 66.42 67.59
C PHE A 318 -32.62 66.34 68.10
N GLY A 319 -33.40 65.37 67.60
CA GLY A 319 -34.75 65.10 68.09
C GLY A 319 -34.78 64.72 69.57
N HIS A 320 -33.79 63.95 70.03
CA HIS A 320 -33.62 63.62 71.44
C HIS A 320 -33.38 64.86 72.30
N LEU A 321 -32.49 65.76 71.87
CA LEU A 321 -32.17 67.00 72.57
C LEU A 321 -33.36 67.97 72.64
N LYS A 322 -34.24 67.98 71.63
CA LYS A 322 -35.45 68.82 71.57
C LYS A 322 -36.70 68.20 72.22
N GLY A 323 -36.65 66.95 72.66
CA GLY A 323 -37.81 66.25 73.23
C GLY A 323 -38.85 65.77 72.20
N ASP A 324 -38.55 65.82 70.90
CA ASP A 324 -39.46 65.32 69.84
C ASP A 324 -39.29 63.81 69.66
N MET A 325 -40.15 63.04 70.34
CA MET A 325 -40.12 61.58 70.31
C MET A 325 -40.42 60.99 68.92
N ARG A 326 -41.23 61.66 68.10
CA ARG A 326 -41.58 61.14 66.76
C ARG A 326 -40.39 61.26 65.82
N LEU A 327 -39.72 62.41 65.81
CA LEU A 327 -38.53 62.63 65.00
C LEU A 327 -37.39 61.67 65.39
N ARG A 328 -37.16 61.47 66.69
CA ARG A 328 -36.16 60.51 67.19
C ARG A 328 -36.43 59.08 66.75
N ALA A 329 -37.69 58.63 66.83
CA ALA A 329 -38.08 57.27 66.46
C ALA A 329 -37.93 57.04 64.95
N ILE A 330 -38.44 57.95 64.11
CA ILE A 330 -38.37 57.82 62.65
C ILE A 330 -36.91 57.90 62.18
N ALA A 331 -36.16 58.91 62.63
CA ALA A 331 -34.76 59.08 62.23
C ALA A 331 -33.86 57.93 62.75
N GLY A 332 -34.15 57.38 63.94
CA GLY A 332 -33.47 56.20 64.46
C GLY A 332 -33.72 54.93 63.63
N VAL A 333 -34.97 54.69 63.21
CA VAL A 333 -35.30 53.58 62.30
C VAL A 333 -34.64 53.77 60.94
N VAL A 334 -34.67 54.97 60.38
CA VAL A 334 -34.00 55.29 59.09
C VAL A 334 -32.49 55.06 59.20
N ALA A 335 -31.85 55.49 60.30
CA ALA A 335 -30.43 55.27 60.52
C ALA A 335 -30.08 53.78 60.62
N LEU A 336 -30.90 52.99 61.31
CA LEU A 336 -30.71 51.55 61.43
C LEU A 336 -30.87 50.83 60.07
N VAL A 337 -31.94 51.15 59.33
CA VAL A 337 -32.18 50.58 57.99
C VAL A 337 -31.06 50.96 57.04
N ALA A 338 -30.57 52.19 57.10
CA ALA A 338 -29.45 52.65 56.28
C ALA A 338 -28.13 51.95 56.66
N LEU A 339 -27.84 51.72 57.94
CA LEU A 339 -26.68 50.93 58.36
C LEU A 339 -26.74 49.47 57.87
N VAL A 340 -27.92 48.85 57.97
CA VAL A 340 -28.15 47.50 57.45
C VAL A 340 -27.99 47.48 55.93
N GLY A 341 -28.55 48.47 55.22
CA GLY A 341 -28.37 48.63 53.78
C GLY A 341 -26.89 48.76 53.39
N ALA A 342 -26.11 49.56 54.12
CA ALA A 342 -24.68 49.70 53.89
C ALA A 342 -23.92 48.39 54.08
N LEU A 343 -24.23 47.64 55.14
CA LEU A 343 -23.60 46.34 55.42
C LEU A 343 -23.96 45.31 54.36
N VAL A 344 -25.23 45.22 53.96
CA VAL A 344 -25.70 44.31 52.92
C VAL A 344 -25.02 44.64 51.58
N SER A 345 -25.02 45.90 51.15
CA SER A 345 -24.33 46.33 49.92
C SER A 345 -22.82 46.10 49.94
N TRP A 346 -22.19 46.07 51.12
CA TRP A 346 -20.76 45.78 51.28
C TRP A 346 -20.45 44.28 51.23
N VAL A 347 -21.29 43.46 51.86
CA VAL A 347 -21.10 42.00 51.95
C VAL A 347 -21.53 41.31 50.65
N SER A 348 -22.55 41.81 49.95
CA SER A 348 -23.07 41.20 48.71
C SER A 348 -22.21 41.48 47.46
N ARG A 349 -20.99 42.01 47.61
CA ARG A 349 -20.11 42.30 46.47
C ARG A 349 -19.39 41.02 46.04
N PRO A 350 -19.29 40.74 44.72
CA PRO A 350 -18.60 39.55 44.23
C PRO A 350 -17.14 39.54 44.68
N ALA A 351 -16.60 38.35 44.93
CA ALA A 351 -15.19 38.18 45.29
C ALA A 351 -14.35 38.03 44.01
N PHE A 352 -13.10 38.54 44.02
CA PHE A 352 -12.19 38.30 42.89
C PHE A 352 -11.82 36.82 42.73
N ALA A 353 -11.96 36.02 43.79
CA ALA A 353 -11.73 34.58 43.76
C ALA A 353 -12.78 33.82 42.91
N GLU A 354 -13.94 34.42 42.65
CA GLU A 354 -15.03 33.80 41.86
C GLU A 354 -14.85 33.99 40.35
N ILE A 355 -13.88 34.81 39.90
CA ILE A 355 -13.67 35.12 38.48
C ILE A 355 -13.37 33.86 37.67
N ASP A 356 -12.50 32.99 38.19
CA ASP A 356 -12.08 31.80 37.44
C ASP A 356 -13.26 30.80 37.30
N ASP A 357 -14.09 30.65 38.33
CA ASP A 357 -15.32 29.84 38.29
C ASP A 357 -16.35 30.41 37.28
N MET A 358 -16.54 31.73 37.27
CA MET A 358 -17.43 32.41 36.33
C MET A 358 -16.94 32.31 34.88
N VAL A 359 -15.62 32.32 34.66
CA VAL A 359 -15.03 32.11 33.32
C VAL A 359 -15.30 30.70 32.84
N GLU A 360 -15.10 29.70 33.69
CA GLU A 360 -15.37 28.31 33.34
C GLU A 360 -16.86 28.09 33.05
N GLU A 361 -17.77 28.65 33.85
CA GLU A 361 -19.21 28.57 33.62
C GLU A 361 -19.63 29.27 32.32
N SER A 362 -19.08 30.44 32.02
CA SER A 362 -19.36 31.16 30.76
C SER A 362 -18.86 30.41 29.53
N LEU A 363 -17.70 29.75 29.62
CA LEU A 363 -17.16 28.93 28.54
C LEU A 363 -18.01 27.66 28.33
N ARG A 364 -18.46 27.01 29.42
CA ARG A 364 -19.38 25.86 29.35
C ARG A 364 -20.73 26.24 28.72
N ALA A 365 -21.33 27.35 29.17
CA ALA A 365 -22.59 27.85 28.62
C ALA A 365 -22.46 28.24 27.13
N GLY A 366 -21.31 28.81 26.72
CA GLY A 366 -21.01 29.09 25.33
C GLY A 366 -20.88 27.82 24.47
N ALA A 367 -20.18 26.80 24.97
CA ALA A 367 -20.03 25.51 24.29
C ALA A 367 -21.36 24.75 24.13
N GLU A 368 -22.28 24.86 25.10
CA GLU A 368 -23.63 24.30 25.01
C GLU A 368 -24.52 25.06 24.00
N ALA A 369 -24.34 26.38 23.87
CA ALA A 369 -25.06 27.21 22.91
C ALA A 369 -24.57 27.03 21.46
N ASP A 370 -23.28 26.77 21.27
CA ASP A 370 -22.66 26.42 19.97
C ASP A 370 -22.75 24.90 19.64
N GLY A 371 -23.44 24.12 20.48
CA GLY A 371 -23.77 22.72 20.19
C GLY A 371 -24.56 22.57 18.87
N PRO A 372 -24.44 21.44 18.16
CA PRO A 372 -24.72 21.38 16.73
C PRO A 372 -26.23 21.51 16.41
N THR A 373 -26.69 22.72 16.08
CA THR A 373 -27.87 22.90 15.23
C THR A 373 -27.45 22.71 13.78
N GLY A 374 -27.27 21.45 13.38
CA GLY A 374 -26.92 21.07 12.02
C GLY A 374 -26.07 19.82 12.00
N THR A 375 -26.71 18.65 11.84
CA THR A 375 -26.03 17.47 11.32
C THR A 375 -25.57 17.77 9.89
N VAL A 376 -24.37 18.32 9.75
CA VAL A 376 -23.61 18.20 8.51
C VAL A 376 -23.02 16.79 8.54
N PRO A 377 -23.42 15.87 7.65
CA PRO A 377 -22.68 14.62 7.52
C PRO A 377 -21.27 15.02 7.07
N MET A 378 -20.24 14.65 7.84
CA MET A 378 -18.90 14.65 7.27
C MET A 378 -18.91 13.67 6.10
N PRO A 379 -18.59 14.08 4.86
CA PRO A 379 -18.31 13.12 3.82
C PRO A 379 -16.94 12.51 4.14
N GLY A 380 -16.92 11.25 4.59
CA GLY A 380 -15.67 10.48 4.66
C GLY A 380 -15.42 9.60 5.88
N ALA A 381 -16.39 9.41 6.79
CA ALA A 381 -16.22 8.45 7.88
C ALA A 381 -17.57 7.81 8.29
N THR A 382 -18.19 7.07 7.36
CA THR A 382 -19.11 6.02 7.79
C THR A 382 -18.24 4.93 8.41
N THR A 383 -18.48 4.67 9.68
CA THR A 383 -17.70 3.77 10.54
C THR A 383 -17.85 2.34 10.02
N ALA A 384 -16.90 1.89 9.20
CA ALA A 384 -16.88 0.54 8.62
C ALA A 384 -16.55 -0.56 9.65
N THR A 385 -16.83 -0.31 10.94
CA THR A 385 -16.79 -1.31 12.02
C THR A 385 -18.02 -2.23 12.00
N GLN A 386 -19.05 -1.90 11.23
CA GLN A 386 -20.31 -2.66 11.16
C GLN A 386 -20.25 -3.76 10.09
N SER A 387 -20.90 -4.88 10.39
CA SER A 387 -21.16 -5.91 9.40
C SER A 387 -21.99 -5.31 8.25
N GLY A 388 -21.58 -5.54 7.01
CA GLY A 388 -22.18 -4.86 5.86
C GLY A 388 -21.55 -5.27 4.54
N SER A 389 -22.07 -4.73 3.45
CA SER A 389 -21.55 -4.97 2.11
C SER A 389 -20.76 -3.76 1.64
N TYR A 390 -19.56 -3.99 1.11
CA TYR A 390 -18.58 -2.96 0.79
C TYR A 390 -18.12 -3.10 -0.65
N THR A 391 -18.01 -1.96 -1.34
CA THR A 391 -17.31 -1.87 -2.62
C THR A 391 -15.88 -1.42 -2.38
N CYS A 392 -14.92 -2.26 -2.78
CA CYS A 392 -13.49 -2.03 -2.66
C CYS A 392 -12.92 -1.67 -4.02
N VAL A 393 -12.49 -0.41 -4.16
CA VAL A 393 -11.90 0.13 -5.38
C VAL A 393 -10.37 0.13 -5.26
N LEU A 394 -9.68 -0.36 -6.29
CA LEU A 394 -8.21 -0.42 -6.29
C LEU A 394 -7.59 0.98 -6.31
N ASP A 395 -6.73 1.27 -5.34
CA ASP A 395 -5.92 2.49 -5.32
C ASP A 395 -4.61 2.25 -6.08
N THR A 396 -4.61 2.58 -7.38
CA THR A 396 -3.43 2.38 -8.25
C THR A 396 -2.22 3.20 -7.82
N ASP A 397 -2.40 4.29 -7.08
CA ASP A 397 -1.30 5.15 -6.62
C ASP A 397 -0.59 4.59 -5.39
N ARG A 398 -1.25 3.68 -4.67
CA ARG A 398 -0.71 2.97 -3.50
C ARG A 398 -0.46 1.48 -3.76
N SER A 399 -0.83 1.00 -4.95
CA SER A 399 -0.68 -0.40 -5.34
C SER A 399 0.52 -0.62 -6.25
N ARG A 400 1.21 -1.74 -6.02
CA ARG A 400 2.14 -2.36 -6.96
C ARG A 400 1.47 -3.59 -7.55
N VAL A 401 1.13 -3.53 -8.83
CA VAL A 401 0.57 -4.66 -9.61
C VAL A 401 1.67 -5.27 -10.45
N VAL A 402 1.89 -6.58 -10.36
CA VAL A 402 2.91 -7.32 -11.12
C VAL A 402 2.28 -8.35 -12.06
N GLY A 403 1.12 -8.90 -11.69
CA GLY A 403 0.34 -9.87 -12.46
C GLY A 403 -0.68 -9.25 -13.42
N ASP A 404 -1.85 -9.87 -13.49
CA ASP A 404 -3.01 -9.35 -14.22
C ASP A 404 -3.56 -8.09 -13.54
N PRO A 405 -4.17 -7.14 -14.28
CA PRO A 405 -4.80 -5.98 -13.68
C PRO A 405 -5.84 -6.44 -12.66
N ALA A 406 -5.73 -5.94 -11.43
CA ALA A 406 -6.70 -6.28 -10.40
C ALA A 406 -7.95 -5.39 -10.58
N ASP A 407 -9.11 -6.03 -10.65
CA ASP A 407 -10.40 -5.35 -10.79
C ASP A 407 -10.96 -4.93 -9.43
N ASP A 408 -11.86 -3.95 -9.44
CA ASP A 408 -12.66 -3.59 -8.28
C ASP A 408 -13.49 -4.79 -7.80
N MET A 409 -13.67 -4.92 -6.48
CA MET A 409 -14.37 -6.06 -5.89
C MET A 409 -15.43 -5.64 -4.87
N THR A 410 -16.40 -6.52 -4.67
CA THR A 410 -17.39 -6.39 -3.60
C THR A 410 -17.11 -7.42 -2.51
N ILE A 411 -17.15 -7.01 -1.25
CA ILE A 411 -16.99 -7.88 -0.09
C ILE A 411 -18.16 -7.71 0.87
N GLU A 412 -18.67 -8.80 1.41
CA GLU A 412 -19.54 -8.81 2.58
C GLU A 412 -18.70 -9.07 3.81
N TRP A 413 -18.66 -8.12 4.74
CA TRP A 413 -17.89 -8.19 5.97
C TRP A 413 -18.78 -8.47 7.17
N SER A 414 -18.29 -9.29 8.10
CA SER A 414 -18.85 -9.45 9.44
C SER A 414 -17.86 -8.94 10.49
N ASP A 415 -18.38 -8.26 11.51
CA ASP A 415 -17.69 -7.87 12.75
C ASP A 415 -16.92 -8.99 13.45
N LYS A 416 -17.25 -10.27 13.18
CA LYS A 416 -16.51 -11.46 13.63
C LYS A 416 -15.34 -11.87 12.72
N GLY A 417 -14.99 -11.07 11.72
CA GLY A 417 -13.83 -11.33 10.88
C GLY A 417 -14.10 -12.20 9.65
N CYS A 418 -15.33 -12.30 9.18
CA CYS A 418 -15.64 -13.12 8.01
C CYS A 418 -15.83 -12.26 6.76
N ILE A 419 -15.25 -12.70 5.64
CA ILE A 419 -15.53 -12.17 4.30
C ILE A 419 -16.39 -13.15 3.49
N ASN A 420 -17.45 -12.63 2.86
CA ASN A 420 -18.36 -13.32 1.92
C ASN A 420 -18.98 -14.61 2.48
N ALA A 421 -19.22 -14.67 3.80
CA ALA A 421 -19.68 -15.87 4.52
C ALA A 421 -18.84 -17.14 4.28
N ARG A 422 -17.59 -16.99 3.77
CA ARG A 422 -16.77 -18.12 3.28
C ARG A 422 -15.39 -18.15 3.92
N THR A 423 -14.80 -16.99 4.20
CA THR A 423 -13.42 -16.91 4.64
C THR A 423 -13.32 -16.23 5.99
N GLN A 424 -13.00 -17.00 7.02
CA GLN A 424 -12.68 -16.48 8.34
C GLN A 424 -11.26 -15.90 8.35
N TYR A 425 -11.13 -14.64 8.75
CA TYR A 425 -9.86 -13.97 9.01
C TYR A 425 -9.45 -14.22 10.46
N GLY A 426 -8.14 -14.32 10.69
CA GLY A 426 -7.56 -14.38 12.02
C GLY A 426 -7.31 -12.99 12.58
N LEU A 427 -7.31 -12.84 13.90
CA LEU A 427 -7.08 -11.57 14.58
C LEU A 427 -5.69 -11.57 15.23
N THR A 428 -4.82 -10.62 14.90
CA THR A 428 -3.49 -10.52 15.51
C THR A 428 -3.08 -9.05 15.63
N GLY A 429 -2.76 -8.61 16.86
CA GLY A 429 -2.40 -7.21 17.12
C GLY A 429 -3.49 -6.22 16.71
N GLY A 430 -4.77 -6.59 16.86
CA GLY A 430 -5.93 -5.77 16.48
C GLY A 430 -6.23 -5.70 14.98
N ARG A 431 -5.50 -6.44 14.13
CA ARG A 431 -5.71 -6.47 12.68
C ARG A 431 -6.24 -7.81 12.20
N TRP A 432 -7.21 -7.78 11.28
CA TRP A 432 -7.74 -8.97 10.64
C TRP A 432 -6.84 -9.40 9.49
N THR A 433 -6.34 -10.62 9.53
CA THR A 433 -5.39 -11.15 8.55
C THR A 433 -5.77 -12.56 8.11
N ARG A 434 -5.63 -12.82 6.80
CA ARG A 434 -5.78 -14.15 6.22
C ARG A 434 -4.64 -14.49 5.28
N VAL A 435 -4.04 -15.66 5.49
CA VAL A 435 -2.99 -16.23 4.65
C VAL A 435 -3.56 -17.33 3.76
N PHE A 436 -3.38 -17.19 2.45
CA PHE A 436 -3.80 -18.16 1.43
C PHE A 436 -2.58 -18.85 0.84
N VAL A 437 -2.60 -20.19 0.86
CA VAL A 437 -1.56 -21.04 0.27
C VAL A 437 -2.24 -21.98 -0.73
N PRO A 438 -2.46 -21.55 -1.98
CA PRO A 438 -3.05 -22.37 -3.03
C PRO A 438 -2.22 -23.62 -3.35
N ALA A 439 -2.91 -24.70 -3.73
CA ALA A 439 -2.26 -25.98 -4.08
C ALA A 439 -1.60 -25.96 -5.47
N ASN A 440 -2.15 -25.16 -6.39
CA ASN A 440 -1.82 -25.12 -7.82
C ASN A 440 -1.06 -23.87 -8.25
N GLU A 441 -0.65 -23.01 -7.31
CA GLU A 441 0.15 -21.81 -7.60
C GLU A 441 1.42 -21.80 -6.75
N ALA A 442 2.50 -21.25 -7.31
CA ALA A 442 3.76 -21.01 -6.61
C ALA A 442 3.75 -19.62 -5.93
N ALA A 443 2.68 -19.35 -5.17
CA ALA A 443 2.51 -18.09 -4.49
C ALA A 443 1.77 -18.26 -3.16
N VAL A 444 2.05 -17.35 -2.22
CA VAL A 444 1.29 -17.16 -0.98
C VAL A 444 0.73 -15.76 -0.96
N SER A 445 -0.53 -15.61 -0.57
CA SER A 445 -1.17 -14.30 -0.42
C SER A 445 -1.49 -14.01 1.04
N VAL A 446 -1.22 -12.79 1.48
CA VAL A 446 -1.57 -12.28 2.81
C VAL A 446 -2.52 -11.11 2.64
N ASN A 447 -3.77 -11.31 3.03
CA ASN A 447 -4.79 -10.29 3.00
C ASN A 447 -4.97 -9.69 4.40
N ARG A 448 -5.03 -8.38 4.49
CA ARG A 448 -5.31 -7.64 5.73
C ARG A 448 -6.47 -6.69 5.48
N TYR A 449 -7.47 -6.74 6.35
CA TYR A 449 -8.61 -5.83 6.27
C TYR A 449 -8.68 -5.00 7.54
N ASP A 450 -8.66 -3.68 7.37
CA ASP A 450 -8.92 -2.71 8.43
C ASP A 450 -10.33 -2.12 8.23
N PRO A 451 -11.34 -2.63 8.96
CA PRO A 451 -12.69 -2.09 8.91
C PRO A 451 -12.78 -0.64 9.41
N ALA A 452 -11.93 -0.18 10.32
CA ALA A 452 -12.01 1.20 10.81
C ALA A 452 -11.49 2.19 9.76
N ALA A 453 -10.45 1.82 9.03
CA ALA A 453 -9.88 2.61 7.95
C ALA A 453 -10.60 2.44 6.60
N GLY A 454 -11.45 1.41 6.46
CA GLY A 454 -12.03 1.05 5.16
C GLY A 454 -10.95 0.61 4.16
N GLU A 455 -9.93 -0.12 4.63
CA GLU A 455 -8.77 -0.47 3.81
C GLU A 455 -8.59 -1.99 3.72
N LEU A 456 -8.46 -2.51 2.51
CA LEU A 456 -8.09 -3.90 2.25
C LEU A 456 -6.73 -3.92 1.54
N VAL A 457 -5.74 -4.54 2.17
CA VAL A 457 -4.40 -4.73 1.60
C VAL A 457 -4.19 -6.20 1.29
N MET A 458 -3.85 -6.51 0.04
CA MET A 458 -3.53 -7.86 -0.40
C MET A 458 -2.08 -7.91 -0.88
N GLU A 459 -1.26 -8.70 -0.21
CA GLU A 459 0.14 -8.90 -0.57
C GLU A 459 0.33 -10.29 -1.17
N ARG A 460 1.05 -10.39 -2.28
CA ARG A 460 1.36 -11.66 -2.94
C ARG A 460 2.86 -11.87 -2.97
N TYR A 461 3.27 -13.04 -2.49
CA TYR A 461 4.65 -13.50 -2.44
C TYR A 461 4.79 -14.63 -3.45
N LEU A 462 5.62 -14.43 -4.46
CA LEU A 462 5.95 -15.44 -5.46
C LEU A 462 7.15 -16.22 -4.92
N LEU A 463 6.95 -17.49 -4.57
CA LEU A 463 7.93 -18.29 -3.84
C LEU A 463 8.56 -19.38 -4.72
N ASP A 464 9.79 -19.78 -4.39
CA ASP A 464 10.45 -20.95 -4.95
C ASP A 464 9.80 -22.26 -4.47
N LEU A 465 10.21 -23.38 -5.08
CA LEU A 465 9.64 -24.69 -4.79
C LEU A 465 9.87 -25.17 -3.35
N GLU A 466 11.01 -24.87 -2.74
CA GLU A 466 11.35 -25.27 -1.38
C GLU A 466 10.49 -24.49 -0.37
N THR A 467 10.48 -23.17 -0.48
CA THR A 467 9.68 -22.28 0.36
C THR A 467 8.18 -22.58 0.23
N MET A 468 7.69 -22.90 -0.98
CA MET A 468 6.30 -23.35 -1.16
C MET A 468 5.99 -24.67 -0.46
N ARG A 469 6.92 -25.63 -0.42
CA ARG A 469 6.73 -26.90 0.30
C ARG A 469 6.64 -26.66 1.81
N GLU A 470 7.47 -25.77 2.34
CA GLU A 470 7.41 -25.36 3.74
C GLU A 470 6.08 -24.66 4.05
N ALA A 471 5.67 -23.68 3.23
CA ALA A 471 4.41 -22.97 3.41
C ALA A 471 3.19 -23.90 3.36
N ARG A 472 3.17 -24.88 2.45
CA ARG A 472 2.10 -25.89 2.35
C ARG A 472 2.10 -26.84 3.55
N THR A 473 3.28 -27.24 4.02
CA THR A 473 3.42 -28.08 5.22
C THR A 473 2.89 -27.34 6.46
N ALA A 474 3.29 -26.08 6.65
CA ALA A 474 2.79 -25.22 7.72
C ALA A 474 1.29 -24.97 7.61
N ARG A 475 0.76 -24.75 6.39
CA ARG A 475 -0.69 -24.62 6.16
C ARG A 475 -1.46 -25.89 6.53
N GLY A 476 -0.89 -27.07 6.29
CA GLY A 476 -1.49 -28.35 6.64
C GLY A 476 -1.55 -28.64 8.14
N ALA A 477 -0.81 -27.89 8.96
CA ALA A 477 -0.75 -28.09 10.41
C ALA A 477 -1.97 -27.54 11.17
N TYR A 478 -2.84 -26.76 10.52
CA TYR A 478 -4.05 -26.22 11.15
C TYR A 478 -5.24 -26.19 10.18
N VAL A 479 -6.45 -26.17 10.74
CA VAL A 479 -7.69 -25.98 9.98
C VAL A 479 -8.21 -24.59 10.28
N ALA A 480 -8.58 -23.85 9.23
CA ALA A 480 -9.21 -22.55 9.42
C ALA A 480 -10.67 -22.76 9.86
N PRO A 481 -11.15 -22.10 10.91
CA PRO A 481 -12.54 -22.23 11.35
C PRO A 481 -13.53 -21.72 10.30
N GLU A 482 -14.77 -22.19 10.39
CA GLU A 482 -15.88 -21.66 9.60
C GLU A 482 -16.20 -20.21 10.00
N CYS A 483 -16.89 -19.49 9.12
CA CYS A 483 -17.30 -18.12 9.39
C CYS A 483 -18.23 -18.02 10.59
N GLY A 484 -18.05 -16.97 11.41
CA GLY A 484 -18.83 -16.75 12.62
C GLY A 484 -18.21 -17.35 13.88
N ALA A 485 -16.96 -17.81 13.77
CA ALA A 485 -16.10 -18.18 14.89
C ALA A 485 -16.04 -17.05 15.93
N ASP A 486 -15.84 -17.43 17.20
CA ASP A 486 -15.65 -16.44 18.26
C ASP A 486 -14.26 -15.78 18.18
N GLU A 487 -14.08 -14.75 18.99
CA GLU A 487 -12.85 -13.96 18.98
C GLU A 487 -11.62 -14.78 19.44
N GLU A 488 -11.82 -15.82 20.24
CA GLU A 488 -10.74 -16.73 20.67
C GLU A 488 -10.25 -17.57 19.49
N ALA A 489 -11.16 -18.21 18.75
CA ALA A 489 -10.84 -18.95 17.54
C ALA A 489 -10.22 -18.05 16.44
N ALA A 490 -10.67 -16.80 16.31
CA ALA A 490 -10.04 -15.83 15.42
C ALA A 490 -8.60 -15.52 15.83
N ARG A 491 -8.32 -15.34 17.13
CA ARG A 491 -6.94 -15.13 17.62
C ARG A 491 -6.07 -16.37 17.44
N GLU A 492 -6.61 -17.55 17.67
CA GLU A 492 -5.92 -18.82 17.45
C GLU A 492 -5.53 -18.98 15.98
N LEU A 493 -6.47 -18.72 15.05
CA LEU A 493 -6.17 -18.71 13.61
C LEU A 493 -5.09 -17.66 13.26
N GLY A 494 -5.10 -16.49 13.90
CA GLY A 494 -4.05 -15.49 13.77
C GLY A 494 -2.67 -16.03 14.14
N GLY A 495 -2.56 -16.68 15.31
CA GLY A 495 -1.33 -17.33 15.77
C GLY A 495 -0.88 -18.50 14.89
N ASN A 496 -1.81 -19.36 14.47
CA ASN A 496 -1.53 -20.54 13.65
C ASN A 496 -0.96 -20.17 12.25
N GLN A 497 -1.29 -18.98 11.74
CA GLN A 497 -0.78 -18.47 10.47
C GLN A 497 0.65 -17.91 10.58
N ALA A 498 1.17 -17.65 11.79
CA ALA A 498 2.46 -17.01 12.00
C ALA A 498 3.63 -17.82 11.43
N ALA A 499 3.58 -19.15 11.50
CA ALA A 499 4.63 -20.03 10.94
C ALA A 499 4.75 -19.90 9.42
N ILE A 500 3.63 -19.71 8.71
CA ILE A 500 3.67 -19.45 7.26
C ILE A 500 4.28 -18.08 7.02
N MET A 501 3.83 -17.06 7.77
CA MET A 501 4.29 -15.68 7.60
C MET A 501 5.79 -15.53 7.88
N SER A 502 6.36 -16.29 8.82
CA SER A 502 7.79 -16.26 9.12
C SER A 502 8.67 -16.89 8.04
N ALA A 503 8.11 -17.74 7.19
CA ALA A 503 8.81 -18.34 6.05
C ALA A 503 8.74 -17.45 4.79
N LEU A 504 7.95 -16.38 4.81
CA LEU A 504 7.83 -15.47 3.66
C LEU A 504 9.04 -14.53 3.58
N PRO A 505 9.47 -14.16 2.35
CA PRO A 505 10.42 -13.09 2.14
C PRO A 505 9.96 -11.78 2.83
N PRO A 506 10.89 -10.88 3.21
CA PRO A 506 10.55 -9.66 3.93
C PRO A 506 9.69 -8.69 3.12
N ARG A 507 9.72 -8.78 1.78
CA ARG A 507 8.91 -7.96 0.88
C ARG A 507 8.08 -8.85 -0.04
N PRO A 508 6.81 -8.51 -0.28
CA PRO A 508 6.03 -9.17 -1.32
C PRO A 508 6.51 -8.77 -2.72
N ASN A 509 6.09 -9.51 -3.73
CA ASN A 509 6.26 -9.11 -5.13
C ASN A 509 5.16 -8.13 -5.55
N GLU A 510 3.94 -8.33 -5.04
CA GLU A 510 2.77 -7.53 -5.38
C GLU A 510 2.07 -7.03 -4.11
N ARG A 511 1.60 -5.79 -4.14
CA ARG A 511 0.81 -5.18 -3.06
C ARG A 511 -0.37 -4.44 -3.68
N LEU A 512 -1.58 -4.92 -3.41
CA LEU A 512 -2.82 -4.28 -3.85
C LEU A 512 -3.46 -3.61 -2.64
N VAL A 513 -3.71 -2.31 -2.74
CA VAL A 513 -4.37 -1.52 -1.71
C VAL A 513 -5.71 -1.09 -2.25
N TYR A 514 -6.79 -1.46 -1.57
CA TYR A 514 -8.15 -1.08 -1.93
C TYR A 514 -8.74 -0.14 -0.88
N ARG A 515 -9.50 0.84 -1.36
CA ARG A 515 -10.39 1.66 -0.53
C ARG A 515 -11.79 1.06 -0.57
N CYS A 516 -12.25 0.58 0.57
CA CYS A 516 -13.55 -0.06 0.73
C CYS A 516 -14.52 0.93 1.36
N SER A 517 -15.65 1.14 0.69
CA SER A 517 -16.76 1.97 1.18
C SER A 517 -18.04 1.16 1.23
N GLU A 518 -18.86 1.41 2.25
CA GLU A 518 -20.14 0.72 2.43
C GLU A 518 -21.05 1.00 1.22
N MET A 519 -21.69 -0.05 0.69
CA MET A 519 -22.70 0.11 -0.34
C MET A 519 -23.94 0.73 0.27
N VAL A 520 -24.18 1.99 -0.06
CA VAL A 520 -25.47 2.62 0.20
C VAL A 520 -26.44 2.10 -0.85
N GLU A 521 -27.39 1.25 -0.46
CA GLU A 521 -28.55 0.95 -1.29
C GLU A 521 -29.22 2.28 -1.65
N MET A 522 -29.12 2.70 -2.91
CA MET A 522 -29.98 3.77 -3.41
C MET A 522 -31.39 3.19 -3.45
N ASP A 523 -32.18 3.45 -2.41
CA ASP A 523 -33.62 3.27 -2.46
C ASP A 523 -34.12 3.93 -3.75
N GLY A 524 -34.62 3.11 -4.67
CA GLY A 524 -35.12 3.54 -5.95
C GLY A 524 -36.20 4.58 -5.72
N ASP A 525 -35.89 5.83 -6.09
CA ASP A 525 -36.85 6.91 -6.06
C ASP A 525 -38.07 6.48 -6.89
N THR A 526 -39.18 6.46 -6.17
CA THR A 526 -40.54 6.21 -6.62
C THR A 526 -40.77 6.73 -8.04
N ALA A 527 -41.05 5.81 -8.96
CA ALA A 527 -41.87 6.10 -10.13
C ALA A 527 -43.25 6.59 -9.64
N GLY A 528 -43.37 7.91 -9.48
CA GLY A 528 -44.60 8.61 -9.14
C GLY A 528 -45.09 9.46 -10.31
N ASN A 529 -46.02 8.86 -11.07
CA ASN A 529 -47.03 9.47 -11.97
C ASN A 529 -46.58 10.28 -13.20
#